data_AF-A0A5S4WU39-F1
#
_entry.id   AF-A0A5S4WU39-F1
#
_cell.length_a   1.000
_cell.length_b   1.000
_cell.length_c   1.000
_cell.angle_alpha   90.00
_cell.angle_beta   90.00
_cell.angle_gamma   90.00
#
_symmetry.space_group_name_H-M   'P 1'
#
loop_
_entity.id
_entity.type
_entity.pdbx_description
1 polymer ?
#
loop_
_entity_poly.entity_id
_entity_poly.type
_entity_poly.pdbx_seq_one_letter_code
_entity_poly.pdbx_strand_id
1 'polypeptide(L)'
;MAWAKIRKFGPFDVINLDLCDSFAIEEAGLFNDNYYNAVARLMAIQTRRKTPWLLLLTTRVGLNHVHAETLKRFKGHYRQNLVECGPFRDLSLQEFKISDEASLTESLKTAAGVHSVFLVGVCKWLLTLAISYQSSAELKSVLGYRVEGSAPTTDLVSIALRFTPHTIPVADPLDISAVASQEIDECRFATKLVQRVANHRDVDQLLANDPNLFEEMVQNSSRFLEAARYDTAAYAKWAK
;
A
#
# COMPACT_ATOMS: atom_id res chain seq x y z
N MET A 1 12.53 20.77 5.21
CA MET A 1 11.71 21.73 4.41
C MET A 1 10.34 21.18 4.02
N ALA A 2 10.22 19.93 3.55
CA ALA A 2 8.92 19.32 3.18
C ALA A 2 7.92 19.22 4.35
N TRP A 3 8.37 18.75 5.52
CA TRP A 3 7.52 18.62 6.72
C TRP A 3 6.86 19.94 7.17
N ALA A 4 7.61 21.05 7.13
CA ALA A 4 7.08 22.37 7.48
C ALA A 4 5.97 22.83 6.52
N LYS A 5 6.09 22.51 5.22
CA LYS A 5 5.04 22.79 4.23
C LYS A 5 3.81 21.91 4.46
N ILE A 6 3.97 20.62 4.73
CA ILE A 6 2.86 19.69 5.01
C ILE A 6 2.04 20.19 6.22
N ARG A 7 2.71 20.63 7.29
CA ARG A 7 2.03 21.21 8.46
C ARG A 7 1.27 22.51 8.17
N LYS A 8 1.76 23.31 7.21
CA LYS A 8 1.18 24.61 6.86
C LYS A 8 0.00 24.49 5.89
N PHE A 9 0.06 23.55 4.95
CA PHE A 9 -0.89 23.45 3.84
C PHE A 9 -1.82 22.24 3.91
N GLY A 10 -1.49 21.23 4.73
CA GLY A 10 -2.37 20.09 4.96
C GLY A 10 -3.57 20.44 5.85
N PRO A 11 -4.61 19.60 5.86
CA PRO A 11 -4.68 18.30 5.21
C PRO A 11 -4.95 18.35 3.69
N PHE A 12 -4.79 17.22 3.00
CA PHE A 12 -4.86 17.14 1.52
C PHE A 12 -5.92 16.14 1.08
N ASP A 13 -6.53 16.33 -0.10
CA ASP A 13 -7.51 15.37 -0.65
C ASP A 13 -6.83 14.13 -1.23
N VAL A 14 -5.66 14.34 -1.84
CA VAL A 14 -4.84 13.30 -2.46
C VAL A 14 -3.39 13.55 -2.09
N ILE A 15 -2.70 12.48 -1.69
CA ILE A 15 -1.27 12.47 -1.41
C ILE A 15 -0.65 11.44 -2.35
N ASN A 16 0.32 11.88 -3.15
CA ASN A 16 1.13 10.99 -3.96
C ASN A 16 2.54 10.91 -3.38
N LEU A 17 2.93 9.73 -2.90
CA LEU A 17 4.28 9.41 -2.45
C LEU A 17 4.92 8.52 -3.50
N ASP A 18 5.76 9.11 -4.32
CA ASP A 18 6.50 8.39 -5.35
C ASP A 18 7.93 8.12 -4.85
N LEU A 19 8.17 6.88 -4.41
CA LEU A 19 9.46 6.46 -3.90
C LEU A 19 10.19 5.65 -4.97
N CYS A 20 11.34 6.18 -5.39
CA CYS A 20 12.21 5.49 -6.35
C CYS A 20 12.87 4.24 -5.75
N ASP A 21 13.02 4.23 -4.41
CA ASP A 21 13.48 3.09 -3.63
C ASP A 21 12.31 2.41 -2.90
N SER A 22 12.61 1.35 -2.17
CA SER A 22 11.60 0.69 -1.35
C SER A 22 11.25 1.50 -0.11
N PHE A 23 9.95 1.63 0.14
CA PHE A 23 9.36 2.12 1.37
C PHE A 23 9.90 1.39 2.60
N ALA A 24 10.28 0.12 2.44
CA ALA A 24 10.77 -0.72 3.52
C ALA A 24 12.29 -0.95 3.52
N ILE A 25 13.07 -0.09 2.86
CA ILE A 25 14.52 -0.27 2.74
C ILE A 25 15.26 -0.06 4.06
N GLU A 26 14.71 0.77 4.96
CA GLU A 26 15.32 1.12 6.24
C GLU A 26 14.88 0.19 7.37
N GLU A 27 15.68 0.09 8.44
CA GLU A 27 15.31 -0.64 9.65
C GLU A 27 14.11 0.01 10.37
N ALA A 28 13.10 -0.78 10.72
CA ALA A 28 11.91 -0.32 11.41
C ALA A 28 12.14 -0.07 12.91
N GLY A 29 11.46 0.95 13.46
CA GLY A 29 11.44 1.24 14.90
C GLY A 29 12.57 2.14 15.40
N LEU A 30 13.41 2.64 14.50
CA LEU A 30 14.41 3.66 14.82
C LEU A 30 13.74 5.05 14.87
N PHE A 31 14.25 5.90 15.77
CA PHE A 31 13.77 7.28 15.94
C PHE A 31 14.38 8.26 14.91
N ASN A 32 15.05 7.74 13.87
CA ASN A 32 15.63 8.51 12.78
C ASN A 32 14.54 9.04 11.82
N ASP A 33 14.91 9.99 10.96
CA ASP A 33 14.04 10.46 9.90
C ASP A 33 14.00 9.42 8.77
N ASN A 34 13.06 8.47 8.90
CA ASN A 34 12.78 7.40 7.94
C ASN A 34 11.37 7.55 7.32
N TYR A 35 11.10 6.77 6.26
CA TYR A 35 9.79 6.81 5.59
C TYR A 35 8.61 6.47 6.50
N TYR A 36 8.79 5.52 7.43
CA TYR A 36 7.73 5.11 8.35
C TYR A 36 7.28 6.25 9.27
N ASN A 37 8.25 6.93 9.86
CA ASN A 37 8.03 8.07 10.75
C ASN A 37 7.44 9.26 9.98
N ALA A 38 7.90 9.50 8.76
CA ALA A 38 7.32 10.52 7.89
C ALA A 38 5.84 10.25 7.58
N VAL A 39 5.50 9.01 7.21
CA VAL A 39 4.11 8.60 6.92
C VAL A 39 3.25 8.62 8.18
N ALA A 40 3.73 8.13 9.33
CA ALA A 40 2.98 8.18 10.59
C ALA A 40 2.65 9.64 10.98
N ARG A 41 3.63 10.53 10.86
CA ARG A 41 3.42 11.97 11.10
C ARG A 41 2.46 12.58 10.06
N LEU A 42 2.54 12.17 8.79
CA LEU A 42 1.61 12.61 7.74
C LEU A 42 0.17 12.17 8.03
N MET A 43 -0.02 10.93 8.43
CA MET A 43 -1.32 10.38 8.88
C MET A 43 -1.88 11.23 10.02
N ALA A 44 -1.05 11.58 11.00
CA ALA A 44 -1.45 12.44 12.12
C ALA A 44 -2.00 13.81 11.65
N ILE A 45 -1.47 14.39 10.57
CA ILE A 45 -2.00 15.64 9.98
C ILE A 45 -3.33 15.39 9.27
N GLN A 46 -3.45 14.28 8.54
CA GLN A 46 -4.67 13.94 7.80
C GLN A 46 -5.86 13.62 8.71
N THR A 47 -5.64 13.29 9.98
CA THR A 47 -6.72 13.09 10.97
C THR A 47 -7.66 14.30 11.11
N ARG A 48 -7.21 15.50 10.74
CA ARG A 48 -8.03 16.71 10.76
C ARG A 48 -9.14 16.71 9.72
N ARG A 49 -9.11 15.78 8.76
CA ARG A 49 -10.13 15.66 7.72
C ARG A 49 -11.38 15.00 8.26
N LYS A 50 -12.53 15.51 7.81
CA LYS A 50 -13.86 14.90 8.01
C LYS A 50 -14.37 14.18 6.77
N THR A 51 -13.65 14.28 5.66
CA THR A 51 -14.01 13.70 4.38
C THR A 51 -12.95 12.70 3.92
N PRO A 52 -13.33 11.69 3.12
CA PRO A 52 -12.37 10.74 2.58
C PRO A 52 -11.21 11.41 1.84
N TRP A 53 -10.06 10.71 1.82
CA TRP A 53 -8.86 11.14 1.10
C TRP A 53 -8.09 9.93 0.56
N LEU A 54 -7.16 10.18 -0.36
CA LEU A 54 -6.40 9.15 -1.05
C LEU A 54 -4.90 9.23 -0.75
N LEU A 55 -4.29 8.09 -0.48
CA LEU A 55 -2.84 7.89 -0.55
C LEU A 55 -2.52 7.06 -1.79
N LEU A 56 -1.65 7.58 -2.63
CA LEU A 56 -0.99 6.86 -3.69
C LEU A 56 0.45 6.64 -3.23
N LEU A 57 0.89 5.39 -3.19
CA LEU A 57 2.24 5.01 -2.78
C LEU A 57 2.88 4.16 -3.88
N THR A 58 3.90 4.71 -4.51
CA THR A 58 4.78 3.96 -5.41
C THR A 58 6.04 3.55 -4.64
N THR A 59 6.41 2.27 -4.70
CA THR A 59 7.55 1.73 -3.94
C THR A 59 8.14 0.50 -4.63
N ARG A 60 9.45 0.30 -4.51
CA ARG A 60 10.06 -0.98 -4.88
C ARG A 60 9.66 -2.09 -3.90
N VAL A 61 9.64 -3.33 -4.39
CA VAL A 61 9.37 -4.56 -3.61
C VAL A 61 10.23 -5.70 -4.15
N GLY A 62 10.69 -6.58 -3.26
CA GLY A 62 11.50 -7.74 -3.63
C GLY A 62 12.46 -8.14 -2.51
N LEU A 63 13.10 -9.30 -2.68
CA LEU A 63 14.00 -9.89 -1.67
C LEU A 63 15.12 -8.93 -1.23
N ASN A 64 15.67 -8.15 -2.16
CA ASN A 64 16.77 -7.22 -1.90
C ASN A 64 16.30 -5.78 -1.59
N HIS A 65 14.99 -5.55 -1.58
CA HIS A 65 14.41 -4.22 -1.42
C HIS A 65 13.72 -4.05 -0.06
N VAL A 66 13.63 -5.09 0.78
CA VAL A 66 12.95 -5.01 2.07
C VAL A 66 13.93 -5.35 3.17
N HIS A 67 14.09 -4.42 4.12
CA HIS A 67 14.90 -4.65 5.31
C HIS A 67 14.33 -5.82 6.12
N ALA A 68 15.20 -6.74 6.57
CA ALA A 68 14.78 -7.97 7.24
C ALA A 68 13.91 -7.73 8.49
N GLU A 69 14.27 -6.74 9.31
CA GLU A 69 13.48 -6.38 10.50
C GLU A 69 12.10 -5.81 10.14
N THR A 70 11.98 -5.05 9.05
CA THR A 70 10.70 -4.54 8.57
C THR A 70 9.82 -5.67 8.04
N LEU A 71 10.39 -6.58 7.25
CA LEU A 71 9.70 -7.77 6.76
C LEU A 71 9.22 -8.65 7.92
N LYS A 72 10.03 -8.81 8.97
CA LYS A 72 9.66 -9.53 10.19
C LYS A 72 8.46 -8.91 10.89
N ARG A 73 8.37 -7.58 10.97
CA ARG A 73 7.20 -6.89 11.53
C ARG A 73 5.95 -7.07 10.67
N PHE A 74 6.09 -6.96 9.35
CA PHE A 74 5.00 -7.25 8.41
C PHE A 74 4.51 -8.70 8.53
N LYS A 75 5.43 -9.66 8.60
CA LYS A 75 5.13 -11.07 8.89
C LYS A 75 4.36 -11.21 10.21
N GLY A 76 4.79 -10.51 11.26
CA GLY A 76 4.14 -10.51 12.57
C GLY A 76 2.68 -10.07 12.52
N HIS A 77 2.38 -8.98 11.81
CA HIS A 77 1.00 -8.51 11.60
C HIS A 77 0.17 -9.48 10.75
N TYR A 78 0.77 -10.03 9.69
CA TYR A 78 0.11 -11.04 8.85
C TYR A 78 -0.29 -12.26 9.69
N ARG A 79 0.66 -12.79 10.48
CA ARG A 79 0.45 -13.93 11.38
C ARG A 79 -0.66 -13.67 12.38
N GLN A 80 -0.73 -12.46 12.94
CA GLN A 80 -1.79 -12.08 13.86
C GLN A 80 -3.17 -12.21 13.20
N ASN A 81 -3.34 -11.70 11.97
CA ASN A 81 -4.60 -11.85 11.24
C ASN A 81 -4.94 -13.31 10.90
N LEU A 82 -3.96 -14.17 10.62
CA LEU A 82 -4.20 -15.61 10.42
C LEU A 82 -4.82 -16.29 11.65
N VAL A 83 -4.44 -15.85 12.85
CA VAL A 83 -4.95 -16.39 14.12
C VAL A 83 -6.31 -15.78 14.47
N GLU A 84 -6.44 -14.46 14.37
CA GLU A 84 -7.58 -13.73 14.92
C GLU A 84 -8.76 -13.58 13.95
N CYS A 85 -8.53 -13.70 12.63
CA CYS A 85 -9.52 -13.43 11.59
C CYS A 85 -9.68 -14.63 10.65
N GLY A 86 -10.69 -15.47 10.92
CA GLY A 86 -11.03 -16.63 10.09
C GLY A 86 -11.19 -16.32 8.60
N PRO A 87 -12.00 -15.31 8.20
CA PRO A 87 -12.16 -14.94 6.80
C PRO A 87 -10.86 -14.51 6.11
N PHE A 88 -9.95 -13.83 6.83
CA PHE A 88 -8.64 -13.47 6.31
C PHE A 88 -7.79 -14.72 6.06
N ARG A 89 -7.76 -15.64 7.02
CA ARG A 89 -7.02 -16.90 6.90
C ARG A 89 -7.52 -17.73 5.72
N ASP A 90 -8.82 -17.89 5.58
CA ASP A 90 -9.41 -18.73 4.53
C ASP A 90 -9.11 -18.15 3.14
N LEU A 91 -9.23 -16.83 2.97
CA LEU A 91 -8.88 -16.18 1.72
C LEU A 91 -7.37 -16.18 1.45
N SER A 92 -6.54 -15.98 2.48
CA SER A 92 -5.08 -16.08 2.39
C SER A 92 -4.64 -17.49 1.95
N LEU A 93 -5.30 -18.53 2.46
CA LEU A 93 -5.08 -19.90 2.03
C LEU A 93 -5.48 -20.10 0.56
N GLN A 94 -6.63 -19.57 0.16
CA GLN A 94 -7.11 -19.68 -1.22
C GLN A 94 -6.12 -19.04 -2.21
N GLU A 95 -5.78 -17.77 -1.99
CA GLU A 95 -5.05 -16.92 -2.95
C GLU A 95 -3.54 -17.12 -2.87
N PHE A 96 -2.98 -17.29 -1.67
CA PHE A 96 -1.53 -17.30 -1.46
C PHE A 96 -0.99 -18.63 -0.90
N LYS A 97 -1.87 -19.60 -0.61
CA LYS A 97 -1.51 -20.87 0.06
C LYS A 97 -0.88 -20.67 1.44
N ILE A 98 -1.28 -19.59 2.14
CA ILE A 98 -0.81 -19.25 3.49
C ILE A 98 -1.99 -19.35 4.47
N SER A 99 -1.95 -20.32 5.39
CA SER A 99 -2.97 -20.52 6.44
C SER A 99 -2.45 -20.38 7.86
N ASP A 100 -1.12 -20.44 8.05
CA ASP A 100 -0.47 -20.50 9.36
C ASP A 100 0.97 -19.96 9.30
N GLU A 101 1.67 -19.98 10.44
CA GLU A 101 3.05 -19.50 10.55
C GLU A 101 4.06 -20.30 9.71
N ALA A 102 3.83 -21.62 9.54
CA ALA A 102 4.73 -22.48 8.79
C ALA A 102 4.65 -22.18 7.29
N SER A 103 3.44 -22.15 6.72
CA SER A 103 3.17 -21.76 5.34
C SER A 103 3.57 -20.30 5.05
N LEU A 104 3.37 -19.39 6.00
CA LEU A 104 3.84 -18.01 5.88
C LEU A 104 5.38 -17.94 5.81
N THR A 105 6.08 -18.72 6.63
CA THR A 105 7.55 -18.79 6.60
C THR A 105 8.08 -19.40 5.31
N GLU A 106 7.42 -20.43 4.79
CA GLU A 106 7.78 -21.06 3.52
C GLU A 106 7.58 -20.09 2.35
N SER A 107 6.48 -19.35 2.34
CA SER A 107 6.16 -18.38 1.28
C SER A 107 7.27 -17.32 1.12
N LEU A 108 7.85 -16.85 2.23
CA LEU A 108 8.93 -15.86 2.25
C LEU A 108 10.25 -16.34 1.62
N LYS A 109 10.38 -17.62 1.28
CA LYS A 109 11.53 -18.13 0.50
C LYS A 109 11.40 -17.87 -1.00
N THR A 110 10.22 -17.46 -1.46
CA THR A 110 9.93 -17.20 -2.87
C THR A 110 9.72 -15.70 -3.10
N ALA A 111 10.07 -15.21 -4.29
CA ALA A 111 9.84 -13.81 -4.64
C ALA A 111 8.35 -13.42 -4.62
N ALA A 112 7.48 -14.31 -5.13
CA ALA A 112 6.04 -14.12 -5.11
C ALA A 112 5.47 -14.05 -3.68
N GLY A 113 5.96 -14.90 -2.77
CA GLY A 113 5.55 -14.85 -1.38
C GLY A 113 6.02 -13.59 -0.66
N VAL A 114 7.28 -13.18 -0.86
CA VAL A 114 7.77 -11.88 -0.34
C VAL A 114 6.96 -10.72 -0.87
N HIS A 115 6.63 -10.72 -2.16
CA HIS A 115 5.81 -9.69 -2.79
C HIS A 115 4.42 -9.59 -2.14
N SER A 116 3.71 -10.72 -2.02
CA SER A 116 2.37 -10.75 -1.41
C SER A 116 2.40 -10.38 0.09
N VAL A 117 3.35 -10.92 0.86
CA VAL A 117 3.48 -10.63 2.30
C VAL A 117 3.87 -9.17 2.52
N PHE A 118 4.74 -8.60 1.69
CA PHE A 118 5.09 -7.19 1.73
C PHE A 118 3.86 -6.31 1.47
N LEU A 119 3.13 -6.54 0.37
CA LEU A 119 1.98 -5.74 -0.02
C LEU A 119 0.85 -5.79 1.02
N VAL A 120 0.54 -6.99 1.52
CA VAL A 120 -0.43 -7.15 2.62
C VAL A 120 0.10 -6.47 3.87
N GLY A 121 1.37 -6.64 4.21
CA GLY A 121 2.01 -6.07 5.39
C GLY A 121 1.99 -4.54 5.44
N VAL A 122 2.39 -3.87 4.36
CA VAL A 122 2.38 -2.40 4.29
C VAL A 122 0.95 -1.85 4.33
N CYS A 123 0.02 -2.46 3.60
CA CYS A 123 -1.38 -2.05 3.62
C CYS A 123 -2.02 -2.28 4.99
N LYS A 124 -1.69 -3.40 5.65
CA LYS A 124 -2.15 -3.73 7.00
C LYS A 124 -1.59 -2.76 8.03
N TRP A 125 -0.31 -2.40 7.93
CA TRP A 125 0.28 -1.37 8.78
C TRP A 125 -0.43 -0.01 8.62
N LEU A 126 -0.69 0.42 7.38
CA LEU A 126 -1.45 1.64 7.09
C LEU A 126 -2.90 1.57 7.60
N LEU A 127 -3.56 0.41 7.50
CA LEU A 127 -4.87 0.18 8.07
C LEU A 127 -4.85 0.30 9.60
N THR A 128 -3.88 -0.31 10.27
CA THR A 128 -3.73 -0.20 11.73
C THR A 128 -3.49 1.25 12.16
N LEU A 129 -2.66 2.00 11.42
CA LEU A 129 -2.50 3.43 11.65
C LEU A 129 -3.80 4.19 11.44
N ALA A 130 -4.57 3.91 10.39
CA ALA A 130 -5.86 4.54 10.16
C ALA A 130 -6.82 4.30 11.32
N ILE A 131 -6.92 3.05 11.80
CA ILE A 131 -7.82 2.67 12.90
C ILE A 131 -7.44 3.42 14.18
N SER A 132 -6.13 3.56 14.46
CA SER A 132 -5.65 4.35 15.61
C SER A 132 -6.07 5.82 15.57
N TYR A 133 -6.42 6.32 14.37
CA TYR A 133 -6.96 7.66 14.13
C TYR A 133 -8.44 7.65 13.75
N GLN A 134 -9.19 6.65 14.23
CA GLN A 134 -10.64 6.50 14.01
C GLN A 134 -11.03 6.57 12.52
N SER A 135 -10.19 6.04 11.65
CA SER A 135 -10.38 6.02 10.20
C SER A 135 -10.28 4.58 9.69
N SER A 136 -11.01 4.25 8.64
CA SER A 136 -10.78 3.00 7.91
C SER A 136 -9.91 3.22 6.69
N ALA A 137 -9.09 2.24 6.31
CA ALA A 137 -8.36 2.23 5.04
C ALA A 137 -8.88 1.13 4.10
N GLU A 138 -9.15 1.47 2.86
CA GLU A 138 -9.55 0.54 1.80
C GLU A 138 -8.55 0.56 0.66
N LEU A 139 -7.97 -0.61 0.36
CA LEU A 139 -7.15 -0.77 -0.85
C LEU A 139 -8.05 -0.75 -2.08
N LYS A 140 -7.84 0.26 -2.93
CA LYS A 140 -8.62 0.47 -4.16
C LYS A 140 -7.98 -0.23 -5.35
N SER A 141 -6.66 -0.10 -5.50
CA SER A 141 -5.91 -0.69 -6.60
C SER A 141 -4.47 -0.99 -6.19
N VAL A 142 -3.90 -2.02 -6.82
CA VAL A 142 -2.46 -2.30 -6.82
C VAL A 142 -2.08 -2.59 -8.27
N LEU A 143 -1.15 -1.81 -8.79
CA LEU A 143 -0.52 -2.01 -10.09
C LEU A 143 0.95 -2.28 -9.88
N GLY A 144 1.54 -3.19 -10.65
CA GLY A 144 2.98 -3.48 -10.59
C GLY A 144 3.57 -3.58 -11.98
N TYR A 145 4.84 -3.24 -12.12
CA TYR A 145 5.64 -3.51 -13.32
C TYR A 145 7.07 -3.84 -12.93
N ARG A 146 7.84 -4.36 -13.89
CA ARG A 146 9.25 -4.69 -13.72
C ARG A 146 10.12 -3.53 -14.16
N VAL A 147 10.95 -3.02 -13.26
CA VAL A 147 12.05 -2.10 -13.57
C VAL A 147 13.29 -2.91 -13.97
N GLU A 148 13.56 -4.00 -13.25
CA GLU A 148 14.61 -4.94 -13.62
C GLU A 148 14.03 -6.08 -14.46
N GLY A 149 14.45 -6.17 -15.74
CA GLY A 149 13.91 -7.18 -16.67
C GLY A 149 14.12 -8.64 -16.24
N SER A 150 15.07 -8.90 -15.35
CA SER A 150 15.31 -10.22 -14.75
C SER A 150 14.53 -10.49 -13.47
N ALA A 151 13.71 -9.53 -12.99
CA ALA A 151 12.94 -9.69 -11.78
C ALA A 151 11.90 -10.81 -11.94
N PRO A 152 11.82 -11.76 -11.00
CA PRO A 152 10.88 -12.88 -11.08
C PRO A 152 9.41 -12.46 -10.94
N THR A 153 9.16 -11.28 -10.36
CA THR A 153 7.84 -10.66 -10.17
C THR A 153 7.94 -9.17 -10.45
N THR A 154 6.80 -8.46 -10.51
CA THR A 154 6.80 -6.99 -10.48
C THR A 154 7.56 -6.50 -9.25
N ASP A 155 8.46 -5.54 -9.45
CA ASP A 155 9.41 -5.07 -8.43
C ASP A 155 9.26 -3.57 -8.14
N LEU A 156 8.40 -2.87 -8.88
CA LEU A 156 7.89 -1.53 -8.56
C LEU A 156 6.36 -1.57 -8.57
N VAL A 157 5.77 -1.20 -7.44
CA VAL A 157 4.31 -1.29 -7.21
C VAL A 157 3.74 0.06 -6.85
N SER A 158 2.56 0.37 -7.41
CA SER A 158 1.75 1.54 -7.10
C SER A 158 0.47 1.11 -6.38
N ILE A 159 0.33 1.56 -5.14
CA ILE A 159 -0.75 1.21 -4.21
C ILE A 159 -1.66 2.42 -4.04
N ALA A 160 -2.97 2.23 -4.22
CA ALA A 160 -3.97 3.27 -3.99
C ALA A 160 -4.86 2.92 -2.80
N LEU A 161 -4.78 3.70 -1.72
CA LEU A 161 -5.55 3.51 -0.50
C LEU A 161 -6.50 4.68 -0.28
N ARG A 162 -7.78 4.39 -0.02
CA ARG A 162 -8.77 5.37 0.42
C ARG A 162 -8.93 5.31 1.92
N PHE A 163 -8.72 6.44 2.58
CA PHE A 163 -8.99 6.61 3.99
C PHE A 163 -10.34 7.30 4.18
N THR A 164 -11.16 6.76 5.07
CA THR A 164 -12.47 7.32 5.43
C THR A 164 -12.48 7.61 6.93
N PRO A 165 -12.49 8.89 7.34
CA PRO A 165 -12.65 9.27 8.74
C PRO A 165 -14.02 8.84 9.27
N HIS A 166 -14.06 8.29 10.48
CA HIS A 166 -15.30 7.97 11.19
C HIS A 166 -15.45 8.89 12.40
N THR A 167 -16.69 9.26 12.70
CA THR A 167 -17.00 9.96 13.96
C THR A 167 -17.45 8.91 14.96
N ILE A 168 -16.48 8.34 15.68
CA ILE A 168 -16.74 7.32 16.69
C ILE A 168 -16.86 8.00 18.04
N PRO A 169 -17.99 7.82 18.76
CA PRO A 169 -18.10 8.32 20.13
C PRO A 169 -17.00 7.73 21.00
N VAL A 170 -16.33 8.58 21.77
CA VAL A 170 -15.34 8.14 22.75
C VAL A 170 -16.09 7.65 23.98
N ALA A 171 -15.71 6.46 24.48
CA ALA A 171 -16.25 5.95 25.73
C ALA A 171 -15.96 6.95 26.86
N ASP A 172 -16.98 7.29 27.64
CA ASP A 172 -16.82 8.21 28.75
C ASP A 172 -16.00 7.53 29.85
N PRO A 173 -14.77 8.00 30.15
CA PRO A 173 -13.90 7.36 31.12
C PRO A 173 -14.45 7.42 32.55
N LEU A 174 -15.42 8.31 32.81
CA LEU A 174 -16.08 8.45 34.11
C LEU A 174 -17.43 7.72 34.18
N ASP A 175 -17.85 7.09 33.09
CA ASP A 175 -19.13 6.36 32.97
C ASP A 175 -20.36 7.22 33.34
N ILE A 176 -20.27 8.54 33.10
CA ILE A 176 -21.40 9.48 33.29
C ILE A 176 -22.38 9.35 32.11
N SER A 177 -21.88 9.03 30.92
CA SER A 177 -22.68 8.79 29.72
C SER A 177 -22.60 7.34 29.24
N ALA A 178 -23.76 6.76 28.92
CA ALA A 178 -23.89 5.37 28.45
C ALA A 178 -23.71 5.23 26.92
N VAL A 179 -22.80 6.02 26.32
CA VAL A 179 -22.60 5.95 24.87
C VAL A 179 -21.73 4.74 24.52
N ALA A 180 -22.29 3.78 23.79
CA ALA A 180 -21.56 2.62 23.31
C ALA A 180 -20.48 3.05 22.31
N SER A 181 -19.24 2.59 22.52
CA SER A 181 -18.16 2.76 21.55
C SER A 181 -18.40 1.88 20.34
N GLN A 182 -18.29 2.45 19.14
CA GLN A 182 -18.30 1.68 17.90
C GLN A 182 -16.86 1.38 17.47
N GLU A 183 -16.50 0.11 17.30
CA GLU A 183 -15.18 -0.27 16.82
C GLU A 183 -15.15 -0.44 15.30
N ILE A 184 -14.00 -0.13 14.70
CA ILE A 184 -13.76 -0.39 13.28
C ILE A 184 -13.40 -1.86 13.12
N ASP A 185 -14.21 -2.60 12.37
CA ASP A 185 -13.99 -4.02 12.04
C ASP A 185 -12.74 -4.18 11.14
N GLU A 186 -11.61 -4.32 11.81
CA GLU A 186 -10.30 -4.53 11.20
C GLU A 186 -10.29 -5.78 10.30
N CYS A 187 -10.79 -6.91 10.80
CA CYS A 187 -10.80 -8.21 10.13
C CYS A 187 -11.46 -8.14 8.75
N ARG A 188 -12.58 -7.42 8.65
CA ARG A 188 -13.26 -7.18 7.37
C ARG A 188 -12.41 -6.37 6.39
N PHE A 189 -11.72 -5.32 6.84
CA PHE A 189 -10.85 -4.53 5.97
C PHE A 189 -9.62 -5.31 5.55
N ALA A 190 -8.95 -6.02 6.46
CA ALA A 190 -7.80 -6.86 6.13
C ALA A 190 -8.15 -8.00 5.17
N THR A 191 -9.31 -8.64 5.32
CA THR A 191 -9.76 -9.67 4.37
C THR A 191 -9.90 -9.07 2.96
N LYS A 192 -10.47 -7.86 2.84
CA LYS A 192 -10.53 -7.15 1.56
C LYS A 192 -9.15 -6.76 1.01
N LEU A 193 -8.16 -6.49 1.86
CA LEU A 193 -6.78 -6.23 1.43
C LEU A 193 -6.21 -7.46 0.71
N VAL A 194 -6.34 -8.66 1.29
CA VAL A 194 -5.88 -9.91 0.67
C VAL A 194 -6.47 -10.08 -0.72
N GLN A 195 -7.80 -9.93 -0.86
CA GLN A 195 -8.47 -10.03 -2.16
C GLN A 195 -7.90 -9.05 -3.20
N ARG A 196 -7.60 -7.82 -2.78
CA ARG A 196 -7.12 -6.75 -3.66
C ARG A 196 -5.67 -6.94 -4.05
N VAL A 197 -4.83 -7.45 -3.14
CA VAL A 197 -3.44 -7.81 -3.43
C VAL A 197 -3.38 -9.01 -4.37
N ALA A 198 -4.24 -10.01 -4.17
CA ALA A 198 -4.33 -11.17 -5.06
C ALA A 198 -4.71 -10.75 -6.49
N ASN A 199 -5.61 -9.77 -6.61
CA ASN A 199 -6.05 -9.19 -7.89
C ASN A 199 -5.17 -8.00 -8.36
N HIS A 200 -3.93 -7.86 -7.88
CA HIS A 200 -3.04 -6.83 -8.41
C HIS A 200 -2.79 -7.07 -9.90
N ARG A 201 -2.57 -5.99 -10.65
CA ARG A 201 -2.35 -6.08 -12.09
C ARG A 201 -0.88 -5.94 -12.41
N ASP A 202 -0.33 -6.94 -13.11
CA ASP A 202 0.94 -6.85 -13.80
C ASP A 202 0.72 -6.02 -15.08
N VAL A 203 1.23 -4.78 -15.06
CA VAL A 203 1.08 -3.83 -16.16
C VAL A 203 1.89 -4.29 -17.38
N ASP A 204 3.04 -4.93 -17.19
CA ASP A 204 3.84 -5.46 -18.31
C ASP A 204 3.03 -6.51 -19.07
N GLN A 205 2.44 -7.45 -18.32
CA GLN A 205 1.60 -8.50 -18.92
C GLN A 205 0.34 -7.91 -19.56
N LEU A 206 -0.29 -6.91 -18.93
CA LEU A 206 -1.48 -6.26 -19.46
C LEU A 206 -1.19 -5.57 -20.80
N LEU A 207 -0.11 -4.81 -20.88
CA LEU A 207 0.29 -4.10 -22.11
C LEU A 207 0.79 -5.05 -23.20
N ALA A 208 1.49 -6.13 -22.83
CA ALA A 208 1.93 -7.16 -23.78
C ALA A 208 0.74 -7.91 -24.43
N ASN A 209 -0.34 -8.12 -23.66
CA ASN A 209 -1.50 -8.88 -24.12
C ASN A 209 -2.59 -8.02 -24.80
N ASP A 210 -2.53 -6.69 -24.67
CA ASP A 210 -3.50 -5.78 -25.26
C ASP A 210 -2.79 -4.68 -26.10
N PRO A 211 -2.53 -4.96 -27.40
CA PRO A 211 -1.88 -4.01 -28.29
C PRO A 211 -2.64 -2.68 -28.46
N ASN A 212 -3.97 -2.71 -28.33
CA ASN A 212 -4.78 -1.50 -28.44
C ASN A 212 -4.57 -0.60 -27.22
N LEU A 213 -4.61 -1.19 -26.03
CA LEU A 213 -4.31 -0.47 -24.78
C LEU A 213 -2.87 0.05 -24.80
N PHE A 214 -1.91 -0.74 -25.28
CA PHE A 214 -0.52 -0.30 -25.42
C PHE A 214 -0.39 0.92 -26.33
N GLU A 215 -0.98 0.88 -27.53
CA GLU A 215 -0.95 2.02 -28.44
C GLU A 215 -1.65 3.25 -27.83
N GLU A 216 -2.77 3.07 -27.12
CA GLU A 216 -3.44 4.14 -26.39
C GLU A 216 -2.53 4.77 -25.32
N MET A 217 -1.82 3.95 -24.55
CA MET A 217 -0.88 4.42 -23.52
C MET A 217 0.30 5.19 -24.14
N VAL A 218 0.85 4.73 -25.27
CA VAL A 218 1.90 5.45 -26.02
C VAL A 218 1.37 6.80 -26.52
N GLN A 219 0.16 6.84 -27.08
CA GLN A 219 -0.44 8.08 -27.57
C GLN A 219 -0.72 9.07 -26.44
N ASN A 220 -1.27 8.61 -25.32
CA ASN A 220 -1.55 9.46 -24.16
C ASN A 220 -0.25 9.99 -23.52
N SER A 221 0.76 9.14 -23.38
CA SER A 221 2.09 9.56 -22.88
C SER A 221 2.74 10.57 -23.81
N SER A 222 2.63 10.38 -25.14
CA SER A 222 3.12 11.33 -26.14
C SER A 222 2.48 12.71 -25.98
N ARG A 223 1.16 12.79 -25.70
CA ARG A 223 0.47 14.06 -25.44
C ARG A 223 1.01 14.79 -24.22
N PHE A 224 1.31 14.07 -23.13
CA PHE A 224 1.91 14.68 -21.94
C PHE A 224 3.34 15.17 -22.21
N LEU A 225 4.13 14.39 -22.95
CA LEU A 225 5.49 14.76 -23.35
C LEU A 225 5.50 15.97 -24.28
N GLU A 226 4.56 16.07 -25.21
CA GLU A 226 4.36 17.23 -26.08
C GLU A 226 4.09 18.49 -25.27
N ALA A 227 3.18 18.41 -24.28
CA ALA A 227 2.88 19.52 -23.38
C ALA A 227 4.11 19.97 -22.57
N ALA A 228 5.01 19.04 -22.26
CA ALA A 228 6.30 19.30 -21.61
C ALA A 228 7.44 19.62 -22.60
N ARG A 229 7.14 19.77 -23.91
CA ARG A 229 8.06 20.13 -25.00
C ARG A 229 9.16 19.10 -25.30
N TYR A 230 8.87 17.82 -25.08
CA TYR A 230 9.73 16.71 -25.50
C TYR A 230 9.42 16.24 -26.93
N ASP A 231 10.39 15.57 -27.57
CA ASP A 231 10.23 14.97 -28.90
C ASP A 231 9.37 13.71 -28.85
N THR A 232 8.12 13.83 -29.31
CA THR A 232 7.14 12.74 -29.30
C THR A 232 7.43 11.67 -30.36
N ALA A 233 8.08 12.02 -31.48
CA ALA A 233 8.43 11.06 -32.51
C ALA A 233 9.57 10.16 -32.04
N ALA A 234 10.58 10.74 -31.37
CA ALA A 234 11.65 9.99 -30.73
C ALA A 234 11.10 9.07 -29.63
N TYR A 235 10.17 9.55 -28.80
CA TYR A 235 9.51 8.74 -27.77
C TYR A 235 8.72 7.57 -28.37
N ALA A 236 7.86 7.81 -29.36
CA ALA A 236 7.04 6.76 -29.97
C ALA A 236 7.90 5.67 -30.63
N LYS A 237 9.07 6.03 -31.18
CA LYS A 237 10.04 5.08 -31.72
C LYS A 237 10.77 4.28 -30.63
N TRP A 238 11.04 4.89 -29.48
CA TRP A 238 11.67 4.19 -28.35
C TRP A 238 10.70 3.26 -27.63
N ALA A 239 9.43 3.65 -27.53
CA ALA A 239 8.42 2.89 -26.80
C ALA A 239 8.03 1.59 -27.51
N LYS A 240 8.16 1.52 -28.84
CA LYS A 240 7.81 0.37 -29.69
C LYS A 240 9.03 -0.49 -29.98
#